data_AF-A0A6J7JVH1-F1
#
_entry.id   AF-A0A6J7JVH1-F1
#
_cell.length_a   1.000
_cell.length_b   1.000
_cell.length_c   1.000
_cell.angle_alpha   90.00
_cell.angle_beta   90.00
_cell.angle_gamma   90.00
#
_symmetry.space_group_name_H-M   'P 1'
#
loop_
_entity.id
_entity.type
_entity.pdbx_description
1 polymer ?
#
loop_
_entity_poly.entity_id
_entity_poly.type
_entity_poly.pdbx_seq_one_letter_code
_entity_poly.pdbx_strand_id
1 'polypeptide(L)'
;MARDVPRSVTNSVRVLGLIVATSGVITLLTWLMRDEVILGWARGNPTAQELLAQGGIEQLRDDPIVPGFVALAVVAFIGFALLAVVLASFFLGGHAWTRPVLTATAGIGVLVGAVCLDSHLPTIFVVLSALVILEGLVLSFFLWQRETTAHLRDV
;
A
#
# COMPACT_ATOMS: atom_id res chain seq x y z
N MET A 1 25.85 22.86 1.28
CA MET A 1 26.53 21.72 0.61
C MET A 1 25.46 20.74 0.18
N ALA A 2 25.09 20.72 -1.11
CA ALA A 2 24.30 19.62 -1.64
C ALA A 2 25.22 18.40 -1.64
N ARG A 3 25.04 17.47 -0.69
CA ARG A 3 25.70 16.18 -0.77
C ARG A 3 25.22 15.52 -2.07
N ASP A 4 26.14 15.09 -2.92
CA ASP A 4 25.80 14.28 -4.09
C ASP A 4 25.18 12.96 -3.59
N VAL A 5 23.85 12.93 -3.54
CA VAL A 5 23.10 11.77 -3.06
C VAL A 5 23.18 10.71 -4.17
N PRO A 6 23.58 9.45 -3.86
CA PRO A 6 23.69 8.43 -4.89
C PRO A 6 22.39 8.21 -5.66
N ARG A 7 22.50 7.85 -6.94
CA ARG A 7 21.32 7.61 -7.81
C ARG A 7 20.42 6.52 -7.23
N SER A 8 20.99 5.51 -6.58
CA SER A 8 20.22 4.45 -5.92
C SER A 8 19.33 4.96 -4.78
N VAL A 9 19.81 5.92 -3.98
CA VAL A 9 19.03 6.57 -2.90
C VAL A 9 17.91 7.43 -3.49
N THR A 10 18.22 8.21 -4.52
CA THR A 10 17.22 9.04 -5.23
C THR A 10 16.14 8.17 -5.88
N ASN A 11 16.52 7.06 -6.51
CA ASN A 11 15.57 6.11 -7.10
C ASN A 11 14.72 5.41 -6.03
N SER A 12 15.28 5.05 -4.88
CA SER A 12 14.52 4.50 -3.76
C SER A 12 13.43 5.46 -3.29
N VAL A 13 13.75 6.75 -3.14
CA VAL A 13 12.75 7.78 -2.75
C VAL A 13 11.70 7.97 -3.84
N ARG A 14 12.08 7.93 -5.12
CA ARG A 14 11.12 7.98 -6.23
C ARG A 14 10.17 6.79 -6.24
N VAL A 15 10.69 5.58 -6.04
CA VAL A 15 9.89 4.36 -5.95
C VAL A 15 8.97 4.42 -4.74
N LEU A 16 9.45 4.89 -3.59
CA LEU A 16 8.61 5.11 -2.41
C LEU A 16 7.49 6.12 -2.68
N GLY A 17 7.79 7.23 -3.37
CA GLY A 17 6.78 8.19 -3.81
C GLY A 17 5.76 7.58 -4.78
N LEU A 18 6.21 6.68 -5.66
CA LEU A 18 5.35 5.93 -6.56
C LEU A 18 4.43 4.98 -5.79
N ILE A 19 4.92 4.25 -4.79
CA ILE A 19 4.10 3.41 -3.89
C ILE A 19 3.04 4.24 -3.16
N VAL A 20 3.40 5.44 -2.69
CA VAL A 20 2.44 6.37 -2.07
C VAL A 20 1.39 6.81 -3.08
N ALA A 21 1.78 7.17 -4.30
CA ALA A 21 0.84 7.54 -5.35
C ALA A 21 -0.11 6.39 -5.71
N THR A 22 0.42 5.17 -5.91
CA THR A 22 -0.35 3.95 -6.18
C THR A 22 -1.32 3.67 -5.04
N SER A 23 -0.88 3.79 -3.79
CA SER A 23 -1.73 3.64 -2.61
C SER A 23 -2.85 4.69 -2.56
N GLY A 24 -2.57 5.93 -2.94
CA GLY A 24 -3.58 6.99 -3.08
C GLY A 24 -4.62 6.67 -4.15
N VAL A 25 -4.20 6.13 -5.30
CA VAL A 25 -5.11 5.66 -6.35
C VAL A 25 -5.99 4.51 -5.85
N ILE A 26 -5.41 3.53 -5.14
CA ILE A 26 -6.18 2.43 -4.52
C ILE A 26 -7.23 3.00 -3.57
N THR A 27 -6.86 3.93 -2.69
CA THR A 27 -7.81 4.56 -1.75
C THR A 27 -8.91 5.33 -2.46
N LEU A 28 -8.59 6.07 -3.53
CA LEU A 28 -9.58 6.77 -4.34
C LEU A 28 -10.54 5.79 -5.02
N LEU A 29 -10.03 4.70 -5.58
CA LEU A 29 -10.86 3.66 -6.20
C LEU A 29 -11.71 2.93 -5.16
N THR A 30 -11.21 2.68 -3.95
CA THR A 30 -12.02 2.13 -2.85
C THR A 30 -13.20 3.03 -2.50
N TRP A 31 -13.02 4.35 -2.60
CA TRP A 31 -14.11 5.30 -2.41
C TRP A 31 -15.10 5.31 -3.59
N LEU A 32 -14.61 5.36 -4.83
CA LEU A 32 -15.43 5.40 -6.04
C LEU A 32 -16.19 4.10 -6.29
N MET A 33 -15.54 2.96 -6.03
CA MET A 33 -16.05 1.61 -6.28
C MET A 33 -16.48 0.93 -4.97
N ARG A 34 -16.91 1.73 -3.97
CA ARG A 34 -17.29 1.25 -2.63
C ARG A 34 -18.26 0.06 -2.67
N ASP A 35 -19.24 0.11 -3.57
CA ASP A 35 -20.28 -0.90 -3.67
C ASP A 35 -19.73 -2.21 -4.25
N GLU A 36 -18.82 -2.12 -5.23
CA GLU A 36 -18.13 -3.30 -5.76
C GLU A 36 -17.19 -3.94 -4.73
N VAL A 37 -16.53 -3.13 -3.90
CA VAL A 37 -15.69 -3.62 -2.79
C VAL A 37 -16.56 -4.35 -1.76
N ILE A 38 -17.72 -3.78 -1.39
CA ILE A 38 -18.67 -4.41 -0.47
C ILE A 38 -19.19 -5.73 -1.06
N LEU A 39 -19.54 -5.76 -2.35
CA LEU A 39 -19.99 -6.97 -3.03
C LEU A 39 -18.89 -8.03 -3.12
N GLY A 40 -17.66 -7.63 -3.44
CA GLY A 40 -16.50 -8.52 -3.49
C GLY A 40 -16.21 -9.16 -2.13
N TRP A 41 -16.32 -8.38 -1.06
CA TRP A 41 -16.23 -8.88 0.31
C TRP A 41 -17.42 -9.80 0.67
N ALA A 42 -18.64 -9.42 0.31
CA ALA A 42 -19.85 -10.19 0.61
C ALA A 42 -19.81 -11.58 -0.02
N ARG A 43 -19.17 -11.75 -1.18
CA ARG A 43 -18.96 -13.07 -1.78
C ARG A 43 -18.21 -14.05 -0.87
N GLY A 44 -17.31 -13.57 -0.03
CA GLY A 44 -16.58 -14.39 0.95
C GLY A 44 -17.30 -14.57 2.29
N ASN A 45 -18.45 -13.92 2.50
CA ASN A 45 -19.15 -13.91 3.79
C ASN A 45 -20.59 -14.46 3.66
N PRO A 46 -20.89 -15.66 4.17
CA PRO A 46 -22.22 -16.28 4.05
C PRO A 46 -23.36 -15.40 4.60
N THR A 47 -23.14 -14.76 5.74
CA THR A 47 -24.12 -13.87 6.38
C THR A 47 -24.41 -12.63 5.53
N ALA A 48 -23.38 -12.08 4.88
CA ALA A 48 -23.55 -10.95 3.97
C ALA A 48 -24.31 -11.35 2.69
N GLN A 49 -24.11 -12.58 2.19
CA GLN A 49 -24.86 -13.09 1.04
C GLN A 49 -26.35 -13.27 1.37
N GLU A 50 -26.69 -13.75 2.56
CA GLU A 50 -28.08 -13.87 3.01
C GLU A 50 -28.77 -12.52 3.08
N LEU A 51 -28.12 -11.51 3.66
CA LEU A 51 -28.64 -10.13 3.70
C LEU A 51 -28.79 -9.53 2.29
N LEU A 52 -27.81 -9.76 1.41
CA LEU A 52 -27.87 -9.32 0.02
C LEU A 52 -29.07 -9.95 -0.73
N ALA A 53 -29.37 -11.22 -0.46
CA ALA A 53 -30.49 -11.93 -1.08
C ALA A 53 -31.86 -11.45 -0.57
N GLN A 54 -31.93 -10.94 0.67
CA GLN A 54 -33.19 -10.51 1.31
C GLN A 54 -33.57 -9.07 0.95
N GLY A 55 -32.62 -8.13 0.92
CA GLY A 55 -32.93 -6.71 0.72
C GLY A 55 -32.00 -5.96 -0.22
N GLY A 56 -31.13 -6.66 -0.95
CA GLY A 56 -30.22 -6.05 -1.92
C GLY A 56 -29.09 -5.25 -1.28
N ILE A 57 -28.39 -4.47 -2.11
CA ILE A 57 -27.14 -3.81 -1.71
C ILE A 57 -27.35 -2.64 -0.75
N GLU A 58 -28.46 -1.91 -0.86
CA GLU A 58 -28.83 -0.83 0.06
C GLU A 58 -28.93 -1.33 1.50
N GLN A 59 -29.61 -2.46 1.72
CA GLN A 59 -29.79 -3.00 3.06
C GLN A 59 -28.49 -3.56 3.63
N LEU A 60 -27.66 -4.21 2.81
CA LEU A 60 -26.34 -4.65 3.22
C LEU A 60 -25.44 -3.47 3.58
N ARG A 61 -25.46 -2.39 2.78
CA ARG A 61 -24.60 -1.21 2.97
C ARG A 61 -24.85 -0.50 4.30
N ASP A 62 -26.10 -0.50 4.76
CA ASP A 62 -26.50 0.16 6.00
C ASP A 62 -26.41 -0.79 7.22
N ASP A 63 -26.07 -2.07 7.00
CA ASP A 63 -25.92 -3.06 8.05
C ASP A 63 -24.57 -2.90 8.80
N PRO A 64 -24.55 -2.97 10.15
CA PRO A 64 -23.33 -2.89 10.95
C PRO A 64 -22.28 -3.96 10.64
N ILE A 65 -22.65 -5.07 9.99
CA ILE A 65 -21.73 -6.13 9.59
C ILE A 65 -20.73 -5.66 8.53
N VAL A 66 -21.08 -4.65 7.72
CA VAL A 66 -20.21 -4.14 6.65
C VAL A 66 -19.09 -3.30 7.26
N PRO A 67 -17.82 -3.68 7.04
CA PRO A 67 -16.68 -2.86 7.48
C PRO A 67 -16.70 -1.48 6.82
N GLY A 68 -16.25 -0.47 7.55
CA GLY A 68 -16.04 0.89 7.02
C GLY A 68 -14.84 0.96 6.06
N PHE A 69 -14.90 0.28 4.91
CA PHE A 69 -13.79 0.13 3.96
C PHE A 69 -13.17 1.45 3.54
N VAL A 70 -14.00 2.44 3.22
CA VAL A 70 -13.54 3.78 2.82
C VAL A 70 -12.77 4.45 3.96
N ALA A 71 -13.34 4.50 5.16
CA ALA A 71 -12.71 5.13 6.30
C ALA A 71 -11.38 4.42 6.65
N LEU A 72 -11.38 3.09 6.64
CA LEU A 72 -10.19 2.28 6.86
C LEU A 72 -9.10 2.56 5.81
N ALA A 73 -9.45 2.57 4.52
CA ALA A 73 -8.51 2.83 3.43
C ALA A 73 -7.94 4.25 3.48
N VAL A 74 -8.75 5.25 3.83
CA VAL A 74 -8.30 6.64 3.98
C VAL A 74 -7.34 6.79 5.15
N VAL A 75 -7.69 6.25 6.33
CA VAL A 75 -6.82 6.34 7.51
C VAL A 75 -5.51 5.58 7.29
N ALA A 76 -5.58 4.37 6.71
CA ALA A 76 -4.40 3.59 6.38
C ALA A 76 -3.49 4.33 5.38
N PHE A 77 -4.07 4.94 4.34
CA PHE A 77 -3.31 5.72 3.36
C PHE A 77 -2.64 6.94 3.99
N ILE A 78 -3.35 7.71 4.80
CA ILE A 78 -2.78 8.90 5.46
C ILE A 78 -1.63 8.48 6.39
N GLY A 79 -1.84 7.44 7.21
CA GLY A 79 -0.82 6.91 8.10
C GLY A 79 0.41 6.43 7.33
N PHE A 80 0.20 5.68 6.26
CA PHE A 80 1.27 5.19 5.39
C PHE A 80 2.02 6.33 4.69
N ALA A 81 1.32 7.32 4.13
CA ALA A 81 1.93 8.45 3.44
C ALA A 81 2.80 9.29 4.38
N LEU A 82 2.30 9.58 5.59
CA LEU A 82 3.09 10.29 6.61
C LEU A 82 4.31 9.49 7.04
N LEU A 83 4.16 8.19 7.27
CA LEU A 83 5.27 7.31 7.60
C LEU A 83 6.32 7.30 6.48
N ALA A 84 5.89 7.19 5.22
CA ALA A 84 6.76 7.21 4.05
C ALA A 84 7.56 8.52 3.96
N VAL A 85 6.93 9.68 4.21
CA VAL A 85 7.60 10.98 4.23
C VAL A 85 8.66 11.05 5.32
N VAL A 86 8.33 10.59 6.53
CA VAL A 86 9.26 10.57 7.67
C VAL A 86 10.44 9.65 7.37
N LEU A 87 10.19 8.43 6.91
CA LEU A 87 11.25 7.47 6.58
C LEU A 87 12.11 7.94 5.41
N ALA A 88 11.53 8.58 4.39
CA ALA A 88 12.27 9.18 3.28
C ALA A 88 13.24 10.26 3.79
N SER A 89 12.77 11.11 4.72
CA SER A 89 13.58 12.18 5.30
C SER A 89 14.78 11.62 6.09
N PHE A 90 14.56 10.59 6.91
CA PHE A 90 15.66 9.93 7.63
C PHE A 90 16.59 9.13 6.71
N PHE A 91 16.06 8.51 5.66
CA PHE A 91 16.85 7.77 4.69
C PHE A 91 17.78 8.70 3.89
N LEU A 92 17.27 9.87 3.48
CA LEU A 92 18.08 10.94 2.87
C LEU A 92 19.11 11.53 3.84
N GLY A 93 18.85 11.46 5.15
CA GLY A 93 19.78 11.83 6.21
C GLY A 93 20.94 10.85 6.41
N GLY A 94 20.93 9.67 5.76
CA GLY A 94 21.99 8.67 5.85
C GLY A 94 21.83 7.68 7.02
N HIS A 95 20.67 7.64 7.67
CA HIS A 95 20.47 6.78 8.83
C HIS A 95 20.30 5.30 8.48
N ALA A 96 21.30 4.46 8.79
CA ALA A 96 21.32 3.05 8.42
C ALA A 96 20.11 2.22 8.94
N TRP A 97 19.50 2.59 10.07
CA TRP A 97 18.33 1.90 10.63
C TRP A 97 17.06 2.04 9.78
N THR A 98 16.99 3.06 8.91
CA THR A 98 15.81 3.27 8.04
C THR A 98 15.67 2.18 6.98
N ARG A 99 16.78 1.57 6.57
CA ARG A 99 16.79 0.50 5.57
C ARG A 99 15.98 -0.74 5.97
N PRO A 100 16.22 -1.39 7.13
CA PRO A 100 15.40 -2.52 7.56
C PRO A 100 13.94 -2.12 7.78
N VAL A 101 13.66 -0.89 8.25
CA VAL A 101 12.28 -0.41 8.43
C VAL A 101 11.57 -0.26 7.08
N LEU A 102 12.19 0.39 6.08
CA LEU A 102 11.65 0.51 4.73
C LEU A 102 11.48 -0.85 4.05
N THR A 103 12.41 -1.79 4.27
CA THR A 103 12.30 -3.16 3.77
C THR A 103 11.11 -3.88 4.41
N ALA A 104 10.92 -3.74 5.72
CA ALA A 104 9.77 -4.31 6.42
C ALA A 104 8.45 -3.70 5.93
N THR A 105 8.40 -2.37 5.75
CA THR A 105 7.23 -1.68 5.18
C THR A 105 6.91 -2.18 3.77
N ALA A 106 7.91 -2.32 2.90
CA ALA A 106 7.74 -2.88 1.57
C ALA A 106 7.23 -4.34 1.64
N GLY A 107 7.78 -5.15 2.56
CA GLY A 107 7.34 -6.51 2.80
C GLY A 107 5.87 -6.61 3.23
N ILE A 108 5.42 -5.73 4.12
CA ILE A 108 4.00 -5.63 4.51
C ILE A 108 3.14 -5.26 3.30
N GLY A 109 3.56 -4.30 2.48
CA GLY A 109 2.86 -3.93 1.25
C GLY A 109 2.71 -5.11 0.27
N VAL A 110 3.77 -5.90 0.11
CA VAL A 110 3.75 -7.14 -0.71
C VAL A 110 2.77 -8.16 -0.14
N LEU A 111 2.78 -8.38 1.19
CA LEU A 111 1.86 -9.32 1.84
C LEU A 111 0.41 -8.89 1.67
N VAL A 112 0.10 -7.61 1.90
CA VAL A 112 -1.24 -7.05 1.69
C VAL A 112 -1.66 -7.21 0.23
N GLY A 113 -0.77 -6.88 -0.72
CA GLY A 113 -1.01 -7.09 -2.14
C GLY A 113 -1.35 -8.55 -2.47
N ALA A 114 -0.62 -9.50 -1.89
CA ALA A 114 -0.87 -10.92 -2.10
C ALA A 114 -2.24 -11.37 -1.55
N VAL A 115 -2.65 -10.88 -0.39
CA VAL A 115 -3.99 -11.14 0.17
C VAL A 115 -5.09 -10.55 -0.73
N CYS A 116 -4.85 -9.36 -1.30
CA CYS A 116 -5.80 -8.76 -2.24
C CYS A 116 -5.93 -9.54 -3.55
N LEU A 117 -4.91 -10.27 -4.00
CA LEU A 117 -5.00 -11.13 -5.19
C LEU A 117 -5.95 -12.33 -4.98
N ASP A 118 -6.01 -12.84 -3.75
CA ASP A 118 -6.91 -13.96 -3.38
C ASP A 118 -8.34 -13.48 -3.09
N SER A 119 -8.51 -12.19 -2.88
CA SER A 119 -9.82 -11.59 -2.64
C SER A 119 -10.57 -11.46 -3.97
N HIS A 120 -11.85 -11.82 -4.02
CA HIS A 120 -12.73 -11.70 -5.20
C HIS A 120 -13.06 -10.25 -5.61
N LEU A 121 -12.07 -9.35 -5.57
CA LEU A 121 -12.15 -7.94 -5.86
C LEU A 121 -12.18 -7.68 -7.37
N PRO A 122 -12.64 -6.49 -7.80
CA PRO A 122 -12.60 -6.07 -9.19
C PRO A 122 -11.18 -6.16 -9.78
N THR A 123 -11.07 -6.49 -11.07
CA THR A 123 -9.79 -6.73 -11.75
C THR A 123 -8.80 -5.56 -11.62
N ILE A 124 -9.29 -4.32 -11.51
CA ILE A 124 -8.42 -3.15 -11.33
C ILE A 124 -7.64 -3.22 -10.01
N PHE A 125 -8.24 -3.73 -8.92
CA PHE A 125 -7.55 -3.91 -7.65
C PHE A 125 -6.50 -5.01 -7.74
N VAL A 126 -6.78 -6.09 -8.48
CA VAL A 126 -5.81 -7.17 -8.74
C VAL A 126 -4.56 -6.64 -9.46
N VAL A 127 -4.76 -5.82 -10.50
CA VAL A 127 -3.67 -5.18 -11.24
C VAL A 127 -2.86 -4.24 -10.34
N LEU A 128 -3.54 -3.43 -9.53
CA LEU A 128 -2.88 -2.52 -8.59
C LEU A 128 -2.13 -3.27 -7.47
N SER A 129 -2.65 -4.40 -6.99
CA SER A 129 -1.95 -5.26 -6.03
C SER A 129 -0.68 -5.85 -6.63
N ALA A 130 -0.72 -6.32 -7.88
CA ALA A 130 0.47 -6.77 -8.60
C ALA A 130 1.49 -5.64 -8.77
N LEU A 131 1.02 -4.42 -9.05
CA LEU A 131 1.87 -3.22 -9.16
C LEU A 131 2.56 -2.91 -7.82
N VAL A 132 1.83 -2.89 -6.70
CA VAL A 132 2.40 -2.66 -5.36
C VAL A 132 3.42 -3.72 -4.99
N ILE A 133 3.17 -4.99 -5.32
CA ILE A 133 4.15 -6.07 -5.11
C ILE A 133 5.43 -5.78 -5.88
N LEU A 134 5.31 -5.43 -7.16
CA LEU A 134 6.45 -5.12 -8.01
C LEU A 134 7.24 -3.92 -7.47
N GLU A 135 6.56 -2.84 -7.10
CA GLU A 135 7.17 -1.65 -6.52
C GLU A 135 7.89 -1.96 -5.20
N GLY A 136 7.30 -2.78 -4.33
CA GLY A 136 7.91 -3.20 -3.07
C GLY A 136 9.19 -4.02 -3.27
N LEU A 137 9.20 -4.91 -4.28
CA LEU A 137 10.39 -5.67 -4.66
C LEU A 137 11.48 -4.78 -5.25
N VAL A 138 11.10 -3.82 -6.12
CA VAL A 138 12.02 -2.85 -6.71
C VAL A 138 12.62 -1.92 -5.63
N LEU A 139 11.81 -1.46 -4.67
CA LEU A 139 12.28 -0.66 -3.54
C LEU A 139 13.29 -1.46 -2.71
N SER A 140 12.95 -2.71 -2.38
CA SER A 140 13.83 -3.61 -1.63
C SER A 140 15.16 -3.85 -2.38
N PHE A 141 15.12 -4.02 -3.70
CA PHE A 141 16.32 -4.16 -4.51
C PHE A 141 17.22 -2.91 -4.43
N PHE A 142 16.67 -1.70 -4.60
CA PHE A 142 17.46 -0.46 -4.51
C PHE A 142 18.01 -0.20 -3.11
N LEU A 143 17.25 -0.52 -2.05
CA LEU A 143 17.69 -0.38 -0.66
C LEU A 143 18.91 -1.25 -0.34
N TRP A 144 19.05 -2.39 -1.03
CA TRP A 144 20.12 -3.36 -0.81
C TRP A 144 21.26 -3.25 -1.82
N GLN A 145 21.24 -2.26 -2.71
CA GLN A 145 22.38 -2.00 -3.61
C GLN A 145 23.64 -1.57 -2.84
N ARG A 146 24.80 -1.89 -3.44
CA ARG A 146 26.11 -1.53 -2.90
C ARG A 146 26.28 -0.02 -2.72
N GLU A 147 25.74 0.79 -3.64
CA GLU A 147 25.79 2.26 -3.56
C GLU A 147 25.05 2.79 -2.32
N THR A 148 23.83 2.29 -2.07
CA THR A 148 23.06 2.62 -0.86
C THR A 148 23.78 2.16 0.40
N THR A 149 24.44 1.00 0.34
CA THR A 149 25.22 0.47 1.48
C THR A 149 26.45 1.32 1.78
N ALA A 150 27.12 1.86 0.77
CA ALA A 150 28.26 2.77 0.95
C ALA A 150 27.80 4.10 1.58
N HIS A 151 26.71 4.69 1.07
CA HIS A 151 26.17 5.95 1.60
C HIS A 151 25.76 5.88 3.07
N LEU A 152 25.18 4.77 3.50
CA LEU A 152 24.76 4.55 4.90
C LEU A 152 25.92 4.20 5.84
N ARG A 153 27.13 3.94 5.31
CA ARG A 153 28.33 3.62 6.09
C ARG A 153 29.25 4.83 6.31
N ASP A 154 29.19 5.81 5.41
CA ASP A 154 30.03 7.01 5.43
C ASP A 154 29.49 8.13 6.35
N VAL A 155 28.32 7.91 6.98
CA VAL A 155 27.69 8.82 7.96
C VAL A 155 27.72 8.18 9.34
#